data_AF-A0A7Y4YSE4-F1
#
_entry.id   AF-A0A7Y4YSE4-F1
#
_cell.length_a   1.000
_cell.length_b   1.000
_cell.length_c   1.000
_cell.angle_alpha   90.00
_cell.angle_beta   90.00
_cell.angle_gamma   90.00
#
_symmetry.space_group_name_H-M   'P 1'
#
loop_
_entity.id
_entity.type
_entity.pdbx_description
1 polymer ?
#
loop_
_entity_poly.entity_id
_entity_poly.type
_entity_poly.pdbx_seq_one_letter_code
_entity_poly.pdbx_strand_id
1 'polypeptide(L)'
;MELFTDAGHCAAAWSFGDLIAGWNKKHAQAAYVPYESAKVLEPAYRYFSPALLGEGTDFSRYLAALSAGRVIFAPGSKVMNASTAKSTVKARSQFRMSVKHLAELYQKFGPVDY
;
A
#
# COMPACT_ATOMS: atom_id res chain seq x y z
N MET A 1 4.56 -6.14 -14.71
CA MET A 1 5.53 -5.30 -13.96
C MET A 1 6.65 -6.20 -13.49
N GLU A 2 7.89 -5.78 -13.66
CA GLU A 2 9.07 -6.60 -13.35
C GLU A 2 10.03 -5.81 -12.44
N LEU A 3 10.70 -6.53 -11.57
CA LEU A 3 11.80 -6.05 -10.75
C LEU A 3 13.07 -6.72 -11.23
N PHE A 4 14.10 -5.93 -11.53
CA PHE A 4 15.38 -6.44 -12.01
C PHE A 4 16.46 -6.35 -10.92
N THR A 5 17.42 -7.26 -10.96
CA THR A 5 18.67 -7.14 -10.21
C THR A 5 19.61 -6.16 -10.91
N ASP A 6 20.70 -5.78 -10.24
CA ASP A 6 21.76 -4.94 -10.83
C ASP A 6 22.42 -5.59 -12.06
N ALA A 7 22.34 -6.91 -12.18
CA ALA A 7 22.81 -7.68 -13.33
C ALA A 7 21.77 -7.77 -14.48
N GLY A 8 20.60 -7.15 -14.32
CA GLY A 8 19.53 -7.18 -15.33
C GLY A 8 18.68 -8.45 -15.32
N HIS A 9 18.81 -9.32 -14.31
CA HIS A 9 17.97 -10.50 -14.20
C HIS A 9 16.62 -10.17 -13.56
N CYS A 10 15.53 -10.76 -14.06
CA CYS A 10 14.21 -10.61 -13.44
C CYS A 10 14.19 -11.31 -12.08
N ALA A 11 14.11 -10.51 -11.01
CA ALA A 11 14.05 -10.97 -9.63
C ALA A 11 12.62 -11.28 -9.18
N ALA A 12 11.64 -10.55 -9.71
CA ALA A 12 10.22 -10.77 -9.46
C ALA A 12 9.38 -10.17 -10.58
N ALA A 13 8.23 -10.78 -10.85
CA ALA A 13 7.26 -10.27 -11.81
C ALA A 13 5.84 -10.35 -11.26
N TRP A 14 5.04 -9.36 -11.61
CA TRP A 14 3.62 -9.29 -11.32
C TRP A 14 2.86 -9.10 -12.62
N SER A 15 1.91 -10.00 -12.89
CA SER A 15 1.02 -9.86 -14.03
C SER A 15 0.10 -8.65 -13.82
N PHE A 16 -0.23 -7.94 -14.90
CA PHE A 16 -1.22 -6.87 -14.79
C PHE A 16 -2.60 -7.40 -14.41
N GLY A 17 -2.97 -8.61 -14.85
CA GLY A 17 -4.24 -9.24 -14.48
C GLY A 17 -4.39 -9.42 -12.96
N ASP A 18 -3.35 -9.92 -12.28
CA ASP A 18 -3.37 -10.11 -10.83
C ASP A 18 -3.41 -8.77 -10.08
N LEU A 19 -2.68 -7.77 -10.58
CA LEU A 19 -2.70 -6.43 -10.03
C LEU A 19 -4.10 -5.79 -10.17
N ILE A 20 -4.75 -5.91 -11.33
CA ILE A 20 -6.12 -5.42 -11.57
C ILE A 20 -7.11 -6.07 -10.61
N ALA A 21 -7.10 -7.40 -10.54
CA ALA A 21 -8.04 -8.16 -9.74
C ALA A 21 -7.91 -7.84 -8.25
N GLY A 22 -6.67 -7.70 -7.76
CA GLY A 22 -6.40 -7.30 -6.39
C GLY A 22 -6.75 -5.84 -6.08
N TRP A 23 -6.47 -4.93 -7.02
CA TRP A 23 -6.65 -3.50 -6.83
C TRP A 23 -8.12 -3.11 -6.75
N ASN A 24 -8.89 -3.42 -7.79
CA ASN A 24 -10.29 -2.99 -7.88
C ASN A 24 -11.14 -3.59 -6.75
N LYS A 25 -10.89 -4.85 -6.37
CA LYS A 25 -11.63 -5.51 -5.29
C LYS A 25 -11.44 -4.84 -3.93
N LYS A 26 -10.24 -4.32 -3.63
CA LYS A 26 -9.88 -3.80 -2.31
C LYS A 26 -9.95 -2.28 -2.20
N HIS A 27 -9.77 -1.58 -3.31
CA HIS A 27 -9.61 -0.13 -3.35
C HIS A 27 -10.72 0.59 -4.13
N ALA A 28 -11.79 -0.10 -4.55
CA ALA A 28 -12.95 0.57 -5.14
C ALA A 28 -13.55 1.64 -4.22
N GLN A 29 -13.50 1.40 -2.90
CA GLN A 29 -13.89 2.33 -1.86
C GLN A 29 -12.91 2.20 -0.70
N ALA A 30 -12.28 3.30 -0.29
CA ALA A 30 -11.30 3.29 0.79
C ALA A 30 -11.43 4.54 1.67
N ALA A 31 -11.45 4.35 2.98
CA ALA A 31 -11.38 5.42 3.96
C ALA A 31 -9.97 5.47 4.59
N TYR A 32 -9.41 6.67 4.67
CA TYR A 32 -8.13 6.95 5.30
C TYR A 32 -8.37 7.83 6.53
N VAL A 33 -8.22 7.25 7.71
CA VAL A 33 -8.50 7.92 8.99
C VAL A 33 -7.18 8.37 9.62
N PRO A 34 -6.94 9.69 9.80
CA PRO A 34 -5.79 10.17 10.54
C PRO A 34 -5.82 9.66 11.98
N TYR A 35 -4.66 9.31 12.52
CA TYR A 35 -4.55 8.85 13.89
C TYR A 35 -3.22 9.26 14.53
N GLU A 36 -3.23 9.35 15.85
CA GLU A 36 -2.06 9.37 16.70
C GLU A 36 -1.94 8.03 17.43
N SER A 37 -0.71 7.54 17.58
CA SER A 37 -0.43 6.34 18.37
C SER A 37 0.48 6.67 19.55
N ALA A 38 0.09 6.25 20.75
CA ALA A 38 0.96 6.20 21.90
C ALA A 38 1.59 4.81 22.01
N LYS A 39 2.93 4.74 21.93
CA LYS A 39 3.70 3.51 22.11
C LYS A 39 4.06 3.33 23.60
N VAL A 40 3.05 3.19 24.44
CA VAL A 40 3.19 2.81 25.86
C VAL A 40 3.07 1.29 26.00
N LEU A 41 3.04 0.76 27.24
CA LEU A 41 3.00 -0.68 27.52
C LEU A 41 1.85 -1.39 26.76
N GLU A 42 0.71 -0.72 26.65
CA GLU A 42 -0.43 -1.12 25.81
C GLU A 42 -0.62 -0.10 24.67
N PRO A 43 -0.62 -0.52 23.40
CA PRO A 43 -0.80 0.41 22.28
C PRO A 43 -2.15 1.14 22.36
N ALA A 44 -2.11 2.47 22.45
CA ALA A 44 -3.30 3.32 22.42
C ALA A 44 -3.36 4.16 21.14
N TYR A 45 -4.55 4.31 20.58
CA TYR A 45 -4.79 5.03 19.32
C TYR A 45 -5.89 6.08 19.50
N ARG A 46 -5.66 7.29 18.99
CA ARG A 46 -6.64 8.36 18.90
C ARG A 46 -6.88 8.69 17.44
N TYR A 47 -8.13 8.58 16.98
CA TYR A 47 -8.53 8.83 15.60
C TYR A 47 -9.13 10.23 15.45
N PHE A 48 -8.90 10.85 14.29
CA PHE A 48 -9.31 12.24 14.02
C PHE A 48 -10.16 12.37 12.76
N SER A 49 -11.06 13.35 12.81
CA SER A 49 -11.88 13.81 11.69
C SER A 49 -11.25 15.05 11.04
N PRO A 50 -11.42 15.29 9.72
CA PRO A 50 -12.12 14.44 8.76
C PRO A 50 -11.29 13.22 8.31
N ALA A 51 -11.97 12.14 7.97
CA ALA A 51 -11.38 11.04 7.23
C ALA A 51 -11.34 11.41 5.75
N LEU A 52 -10.38 10.86 4.99
CA LEU A 52 -10.37 11.01 3.55
C LEU A 52 -11.04 9.80 2.91
N LEU A 53 -12.04 10.03 2.07
CA LEU A 53 -12.73 8.98 1.35
C LEU A 53 -12.29 8.99 -0.12
N GLY A 54 -11.83 7.84 -0.61
CA GLY A 54 -11.56 7.58 -2.02
C GLY A 54 -12.64 6.68 -2.61
N GLU A 55 -13.31 7.16 -3.66
CA GLU A 55 -14.36 6.43 -4.36
C GLU A 55 -14.04 6.32 -5.84
N GLY A 56 -14.27 5.12 -6.37
CA GLY A 56 -14.08 4.82 -7.78
C GLY A 56 -12.60 4.81 -8.12
N THR A 57 -12.03 3.62 -8.28
CA THR A 57 -10.67 3.46 -8.79
C THR A 57 -10.72 2.70 -10.11
N ASP A 58 -9.72 2.91 -10.94
CA ASP A 58 -9.49 2.10 -12.12
C ASP A 58 -8.00 1.79 -12.26
N PHE A 59 -7.69 0.73 -13.00
CA PHE A 59 -6.32 0.27 -13.13
C PHE A 59 -5.44 1.26 -13.90
N SER A 60 -6.03 2.06 -14.80
CA SER A 60 -5.29 3.07 -15.56
C SER A 60 -4.73 4.16 -14.65
N ARG A 61 -5.48 4.60 -13.63
CA ARG A 61 -5.01 5.52 -12.59
C ARG A 61 -3.85 4.93 -11.80
N TYR A 62 -3.96 3.65 -11.41
CA TYR A 62 -2.88 2.95 -10.73
C TYR A 62 -1.61 2.88 -11.59
N LEU A 63 -1.73 2.49 -12.86
CA LEU A 63 -0.59 2.43 -13.79
C LEU A 63 0.01 3.80 -14.05
N ALA A 64 -0.80 4.86 -14.17
CA ALA A 64 -0.32 6.22 -14.32
C ALA A 64 0.47 6.66 -13.09
N ALA A 65 -0.03 6.39 -11.88
CA ALA A 65 0.67 6.69 -10.63
C ALA A 65 1.96 5.87 -10.47
N LEU A 66 1.97 4.61 -10.93
CA LEU A 66 3.17 3.76 -10.98
C LEU A 66 4.22 4.31 -11.95
N SER A 67 3.81 4.64 -13.18
CA SER A 67 4.70 5.23 -14.19
C SER A 67 5.24 6.60 -13.77
N ALA A 68 4.49 7.36 -12.97
CA ALA A 68 4.92 8.63 -12.40
C ALA A 68 5.81 8.47 -11.15
N GLY A 69 6.14 7.23 -10.74
CA GLY A 69 6.97 6.94 -9.58
C GLY A 69 6.29 7.22 -8.23
N ARG A 70 4.97 7.41 -8.20
CA ARG A 70 4.21 7.71 -6.98
C ARG A 70 3.84 6.43 -6.23
N VAL A 71 3.50 5.38 -6.97
CA VAL A 71 3.42 4.02 -6.42
C VAL A 71 4.82 3.40 -6.46
N ILE A 72 5.27 2.91 -5.31
CA ILE A 72 6.57 2.25 -5.15
C ILE A 72 6.40 0.83 -4.67
N PHE A 73 7.28 -0.06 -5.16
CA PHE A 73 7.42 -1.40 -4.61
C PHE A 73 8.21 -1.34 -3.29
N ALA A 74 7.63 -1.92 -2.24
CA ALA A 74 8.25 -2.09 -0.94
C ALA A 74 8.27 -3.59 -0.59
N PRO A 75 9.44 -4.24 -0.60
CA PRO A 75 9.51 -5.67 -0.31
C PRO A 75 8.96 -5.98 1.09
N GLY A 76 9.27 -5.16 2.11
CA GLY A 76 8.67 -5.27 3.45
C GLY A 76 8.88 -6.64 4.14
N SER A 77 9.76 -7.46 3.59
CA SER A 77 10.10 -8.79 4.10
C SER A 77 10.93 -8.64 5.37
N LYS A 78 10.66 -9.49 6.36
CA LYS A 78 11.41 -9.52 7.62
C LYS A 78 11.53 -10.92 8.19
N VAL A 79 12.56 -11.14 8.99
CA VAL A 79 12.72 -12.35 9.81
C VAL A 79 12.04 -12.12 11.16
N MET A 80 11.27 -13.10 11.61
CA MET A 80 10.60 -13.10 12.90
C MET A 80 11.29 -14.10 13.83
N ASN A 81 11.43 -13.77 15.11
CA ASN A 81 12.05 -14.62 16.13
C ASN A 81 13.47 -15.08 15.73
N ALA A 82 14.26 -14.18 15.15
CA ALA A 82 15.55 -14.50 14.51
C ALA A 82 16.53 -15.24 15.44
N SER A 83 16.52 -14.93 16.74
CA SER A 83 17.41 -15.53 17.74
C SER A 83 16.89 -16.84 18.33
N THR A 84 15.83 -17.43 17.77
CA THR A 84 15.22 -18.66 18.31
C THR A 84 15.31 -19.81 17.30
N ALA A 85 15.24 -21.05 17.79
CA ALA A 85 15.14 -22.24 16.93
C ALA A 85 13.89 -22.27 16.03
N LYS A 86 12.90 -21.40 16.28
CA LYS A 86 11.67 -21.24 15.49
C LYS A 86 11.66 -19.93 14.69
N SER A 87 12.81 -19.53 14.17
CA SER A 87 12.92 -18.39 13.25
C SER A 87 12.06 -18.63 12.01
N THR A 88 11.30 -17.61 11.58
CA THR A 88 10.42 -17.70 10.39
C THR A 88 10.58 -16.47 9.52
N VAL A 89 10.46 -16.65 8.21
CA VAL A 89 10.49 -15.56 7.25
C VAL A 89 9.06 -15.07 7.00
N LYS A 90 8.83 -13.78 7.21
CA LYS A 90 7.60 -13.10 6.83
C LYS A 90 7.81 -12.38 5.51
N ALA A 91 7.66 -13.12 4.41
CA ALA A 91 7.72 -12.56 3.06
C ALA A 91 6.51 -11.63 2.81
N ARG A 92 6.79 -10.50 2.18
CA ARG A 92 5.80 -9.50 1.77
C ARG A 92 6.17 -8.98 0.37
N SER A 93 5.18 -8.36 -0.27
CA SER A 93 5.31 -7.76 -1.60
C SER A 93 4.31 -6.61 -1.67
N GLN A 94 4.66 -5.47 -1.05
CA GLN A 94 3.73 -4.36 -0.88
C GLN A 94 3.93 -3.30 -1.96
N PHE A 95 2.83 -2.75 -2.46
CA PHE A 95 2.83 -1.50 -3.22
C PHE A 95 2.36 -0.39 -2.30
N ARG A 96 3.10 0.72 -2.26
CA ARG A 96 2.86 1.84 -1.36
C ARG A 96 2.82 3.15 -2.12
N MET A 97 2.08 4.11 -1.57
CA MET A 97 2.06 5.48 -2.06
C MET A 97 1.92 6.43 -0.88
N SER A 98 2.45 7.64 -1.04
CA SER A 98 2.28 8.70 -0.04
C SER A 98 0.83 9.21 -0.03
N VAL A 99 0.32 9.55 1.17
CA VAL A 99 -1.03 10.09 1.37
C VAL A 99 -1.29 11.32 0.48
N LYS A 100 -0.26 12.16 0.26
CA LYS A 100 -0.36 13.37 -0.58
C LYS A 100 -0.75 13.11 -2.04
N HIS A 101 -0.57 11.87 -2.53
CA HIS A 101 -0.88 11.48 -3.91
C HIS A 101 -2.15 10.63 -4.02
N LEU A 102 -2.83 10.31 -2.91
CA LEU A 102 -3.99 9.39 -2.91
C LEU A 102 -5.10 9.84 -3.86
N ALA A 103 -5.34 11.15 -3.97
CA ALA A 103 -6.35 11.71 -4.85
C ALA A 103 -6.26 11.23 -6.30
N GLU A 104 -5.06 10.91 -6.77
CA GLU A 104 -4.81 10.50 -8.16
C GLU A 104 -5.30 9.08 -8.47
N LEU A 105 -5.45 8.24 -7.44
CA LEU A 105 -5.94 6.88 -7.58
C LEU A 105 -7.46 6.79 -7.68
N TYR A 106 -8.17 7.87 -7.37
CA TYR A 106 -9.62 7.86 -7.24
C TYR A 106 -10.28 8.82 -8.22
N GLN A 107 -11.54 8.55 -8.55
CA GLN A 107 -12.40 9.45 -9.31
C GLN A 107 -12.91 10.57 -8.40
N LYS A 108 -13.21 10.24 -7.14
CA LYS A 108 -13.54 11.21 -6.09
C LYS A 108 -12.65 10.95 -4.88
N PHE A 109 -12.03 12.01 -4.38
CA PHE A 109 -11.22 11.96 -3.17
C PHE A 109 -11.39 13.24 -2.37
N GLY A 110 -11.66 13.13 -1.08
CA GLY A 110 -11.80 14.31 -0.24
C GLY A 110 -12.13 14.00 1.22
N PRO A 111 -12.09 15.02 2.08
CA PRO A 111 -12.51 14.90 3.46
C PRO A 111 -14.02 14.62 3.54
N VAL A 112 -14.39 13.73 4.46
CA VAL A 112 -15.76 13.48 4.87
C VAL A 112 -15.85 13.63 6.39
N ASP A 113 -16.79 14.45 6.83
CA ASP A 113 -17.16 14.57 8.23
C ASP A 113 -18.11 13.41 8.60
N TYR A 114 -17.99 12.92 9.84
CA TYR A 114 -18.76 11.80 10.39
C TYR A 114 -19.23 12.09 11.80
#